data_AF-A0A183G0T7-F1
#
_entry.id   AF-A0A183G0T7-F1
#
_cell.length_a   1.000
_cell.length_b   1.000
_cell.length_c   1.000
_cell.angle_alpha   90.00
_cell.angle_beta   90.00
_cell.angle_gamma   90.00
#
_symmetry.space_group_name_H-M   'P 1'
#
loop_
_entity.id
_entity.type
_entity.pdbx_description
1 polymer ?
#
loop_
_entity_poly.entity_id
_entity_poly.type
_entity_poly.pdbx_seq_one_letter_code
_entity_poly.pdbx_strand_id
1 'polypeptide(L)'
;MPTVPGIPQMSLSCNVSATTVAGEIIPELTDPAYSHRVECVLEAARVIAIWQGCGTRTDKMRWILDTSQRRITPKSVTLGYAFYKSKCMRIALMASVTAADGIMSYAEIKGWDCDTSHIFELGWRMTTGITWNPATQRTVKEHKKELFVVPHSLRALKRVNV
;
A
#
# COMPACT_ATOMS: atom_id res chain seq x y z
N MET A 1 -16.42 -7.66 19.08
CA MET A 1 -15.00 -7.95 19.36
C MET A 1 -14.83 -8.04 20.87
N PRO A 2 -14.04 -8.99 21.41
CA PRO A 2 -13.84 -9.06 22.85
C PRO A 2 -12.96 -7.89 23.33
N THR A 3 -13.30 -7.39 24.51
CA THR A 3 -12.71 -6.21 25.15
C THR A 3 -11.32 -6.55 25.68
N VAL A 4 -10.28 -5.89 25.19
CA VAL A 4 -8.91 -6.03 25.73
C VAL A 4 -8.73 -5.00 26.86
N PRO A 5 -8.39 -5.42 28.10
CA PRO A 5 -8.17 -4.49 29.21
C PRO A 5 -7.02 -3.51 28.92
N GLY A 6 -7.23 -2.22 29.17
CA GLY A 6 -6.19 -1.17 29.05
C GLY A 6 -6.23 -0.34 27.76
N ILE A 7 -7.10 -0.66 26.79
CA ILE A 7 -7.26 0.13 25.56
C ILE A 7 -8.55 0.97 25.67
N PRO A 8 -8.49 2.30 25.53
CA PRO A 8 -9.68 3.15 25.51
C PRO A 8 -10.68 2.66 24.44
N GLN A 9 -11.88 2.28 24.89
CA GLN A 9 -12.99 1.89 24.00
C GLN A 9 -13.60 3.16 23.39
N MET A 10 -12.89 3.81 22.48
CA MET A 10 -13.41 4.92 21.69
C MET A 10 -14.21 4.38 20.50
N SER A 11 -15.27 5.08 20.09
CA SER A 11 -15.96 4.76 18.84
C SER A 11 -14.98 4.90 17.66
N LEU A 12 -14.53 3.77 17.12
CA LEU A 12 -13.55 3.69 16.02
C LEU A 12 -14.17 4.04 14.66
N SER A 13 -15.03 5.05 14.58
CA SER A 13 -15.52 5.59 13.30
C SER A 13 -14.38 6.37 12.63
N CYS A 14 -13.45 5.66 11.99
CA CYS A 14 -12.42 6.26 11.15
C CYS A 14 -13.02 6.55 9.77
N ASN A 15 -13.24 7.83 9.45
CA ASN A 15 -13.73 8.28 8.14
C ASN A 15 -12.61 8.88 7.27
N VAL A 16 -11.35 8.54 7.58
CA VAL A 16 -10.16 9.06 6.89
C VAL A 16 -10.20 8.72 5.41
N SER A 17 -10.75 7.56 5.05
CA SER A 17 -10.98 7.14 3.67
C SER A 17 -11.89 8.07 2.88
N ALA A 18 -12.84 8.76 3.52
CA ALA A 18 -13.77 9.65 2.82
C ALA A 18 -13.13 11.00 2.41
N THR A 19 -12.00 11.36 3.02
CA THR A 19 -11.30 12.64 2.77
C THR A 19 -9.92 12.46 2.13
N THR A 20 -9.40 11.24 2.05
CA THR A 20 -8.06 10.98 1.49
C THR A 20 -8.10 11.05 -0.03
N VAL A 21 -7.16 11.81 -0.60
CA VAL A 21 -6.93 11.88 -2.04
C VAL A 21 -5.51 11.43 -2.41
N ALA A 22 -5.31 10.98 -3.64
CA ALA A 22 -4.02 10.51 -4.13
C ALA A 22 -2.92 11.58 -4.06
N GLY A 23 -3.28 12.86 -4.21
CA GLY A 23 -2.39 14.00 -4.06
C GLY A 23 -1.74 14.14 -2.68
N GLU A 24 -2.39 13.64 -1.62
CA GLU A 24 -1.79 13.62 -0.27
C GLU A 24 -0.65 12.58 -0.16
N ILE A 25 -0.69 11.55 -1.00
CA ILE A 25 0.31 10.49 -1.06
C ILE A 25 1.43 10.90 -2.01
N ILE A 26 1.07 11.41 -3.19
CA ILE A 26 1.97 11.84 -4.27
C ILE A 26 1.64 13.30 -4.64
N PRO A 27 2.32 14.28 -4.03
CA PRO A 27 2.07 15.70 -4.29
C PRO A 27 2.34 16.13 -5.74
N GLU A 28 3.10 15.34 -6.51
CA GLU A 28 3.43 15.61 -7.91
C GLU A 28 2.30 15.25 -8.89
N LEU A 29 1.19 14.67 -8.42
CA LEU A 29 0.03 14.44 -9.27
C LEU A 29 -0.62 15.78 -9.68
N THR A 30 -1.27 15.76 -10.82
CA THR A 30 -2.11 16.85 -11.31
C THR A 30 -3.53 16.34 -11.48
N ASP A 31 -4.52 17.23 -11.50
CA ASP A 31 -5.89 16.85 -11.76
C ASP A 31 -6.05 16.18 -13.15
N PRO A 32 -6.94 15.18 -13.27
CA PRO A 32 -7.86 14.67 -12.23
C PRO A 32 -7.25 13.62 -11.28
N ALA A 33 -6.01 13.15 -11.55
CA ALA A 33 -5.38 12.10 -10.73
C ALA A 33 -5.06 12.56 -9.30
N TYR A 34 -4.78 13.85 -9.10
CA TYR A 34 -4.56 14.43 -7.77
C TYR A 34 -5.78 14.22 -6.86
N SER A 35 -6.97 14.55 -7.38
CA SER A 35 -8.25 14.48 -6.65
C SER A 35 -8.87 13.08 -6.60
N HIS A 36 -8.19 12.06 -7.12
CA HIS A 36 -8.65 10.68 -7.05
C HIS A 36 -8.77 10.24 -5.58
N ARG A 37 -9.97 9.81 -5.19
CA ARG A 37 -10.24 9.34 -3.82
C ARG A 37 -9.47 8.06 -3.55
N VAL A 38 -8.94 7.94 -2.32
CA VAL A 38 -8.24 6.75 -1.85
C VAL A 38 -8.99 6.23 -0.63
N GLU A 39 -9.76 5.17 -0.83
CA GLU A 39 -10.70 4.65 0.14
C GLU A 39 -10.07 3.68 1.14
N CYS A 40 -8.92 3.09 0.79
CA CYS A 40 -8.27 2.12 1.67
C CYS A 40 -6.77 1.96 1.39
N VAL A 41 -6.10 1.20 2.26
CA VAL A 41 -4.68 0.84 2.13
C VAL A 41 -4.38 0.19 0.78
N LEU A 42 -5.28 -0.65 0.27
CA LEU A 42 -5.11 -1.32 -1.02
C LEU A 42 -5.06 -0.33 -2.17
N GLU A 43 -5.95 0.66 -2.13
CA GLU A 43 -5.98 1.70 -3.15
C GLU A 43 -4.77 2.62 -3.05
N ALA A 44 -4.33 2.97 -1.83
CA ALA A 44 -3.07 3.70 -1.64
C ALA A 44 -1.89 2.90 -2.21
N ALA A 45 -1.80 1.61 -1.92
CA ALA A 45 -0.76 0.73 -2.44
C ALA A 45 -0.81 0.61 -3.97
N ARG A 46 -2.01 0.63 -4.56
CA ARG A 46 -2.22 0.62 -6.02
C ARG A 46 -1.71 1.90 -6.67
N VAL A 47 -2.13 3.05 -6.15
CA VAL A 47 -1.70 4.38 -6.62
C VAL A 47 -0.18 4.49 -6.55
N ILE A 48 0.43 4.07 -5.43
CA ILE A 48 1.88 4.06 -5.25
C ILE A 48 2.57 3.13 -6.26
N ALA A 49 2.07 1.91 -6.43
CA ALA A 49 2.64 0.95 -7.37
C ALA A 49 2.58 1.43 -8.83
N ILE A 50 1.49 2.09 -9.22
CA ILE A 50 1.34 2.69 -10.55
C ILE A 50 2.35 3.82 -10.74
N TRP A 51 2.48 4.71 -9.75
CA TRP A 51 3.39 5.84 -9.83
C TRP A 51 4.86 5.43 -9.91
N GLN A 52 5.24 4.43 -9.10
CA GLN A 52 6.57 3.81 -9.11
C GLN A 52 6.76 2.81 -10.26
N GLY A 53 5.73 2.53 -11.05
CA GLY A 53 5.78 1.56 -12.14
C GLY A 53 6.42 2.12 -13.43
N CYS A 54 6.53 1.25 -14.43
CA CYS A 54 6.87 1.62 -15.80
C CYS A 54 5.71 2.37 -16.48
N GLY A 55 6.02 3.21 -17.47
CA GLY A 55 5.03 3.97 -18.24
C GLY A 55 5.38 5.45 -18.28
N THR A 56 4.74 6.20 -19.18
CA THR A 56 4.87 7.67 -19.16
C THR A 56 4.08 8.27 -18.00
N ARG A 57 4.38 9.52 -17.63
CA ARG A 57 3.61 10.24 -16.59
C ARG A 57 2.12 10.29 -16.93
N THR A 58 1.78 10.49 -18.20
CA THR A 58 0.41 10.50 -18.71
C THR A 58 -0.27 9.14 -18.54
N ASP A 59 0.41 8.04 -18.88
CA ASP A 59 -0.12 6.69 -18.69
C ASP A 59 -0.41 6.42 -17.22
N LYS A 60 0.52 6.78 -16.33
CA LYS A 60 0.37 6.61 -14.88
C LYS A 60 -0.81 7.38 -14.33
N MET A 61 -1.01 8.63 -14.75
CA MET A 61 -2.18 9.42 -14.35
C MET A 61 -3.48 8.78 -14.81
N ARG A 62 -3.53 8.29 -16.05
CA ARG A 62 -4.69 7.56 -16.58
C ARG A 62 -4.95 6.27 -15.79
N TRP A 63 -3.91 5.51 -15.45
CA TRP A 63 -4.03 4.27 -14.69
C TRP A 63 -4.42 4.49 -13.23
N ILE A 64 -4.01 5.61 -12.61
CA ILE A 64 -4.47 5.96 -11.25
C ILE A 64 -5.99 6.11 -11.25
N LEU A 65 -6.56 6.76 -12.26
CA LEU A 65 -8.01 6.94 -12.39
C LEU A 65 -8.75 5.64 -12.74
N ASP A 66 -8.06 4.68 -13.35
CA ASP A 66 -8.61 3.39 -13.72
C ASP A 66 -8.49 2.38 -12.56
N THR A 67 -9.57 2.19 -11.82
CA THR A 67 -9.64 1.26 -10.68
C THR A 67 -9.52 -0.21 -11.10
N SER A 68 -9.64 -0.53 -12.39
CA SER A 68 -9.38 -1.88 -12.90
C SER A 68 -7.88 -2.22 -12.95
N GLN A 69 -6.99 -1.23 -12.83
CA GLN A 69 -5.54 -1.43 -12.80
C GLN A 69 -5.08 -2.03 -11.47
N ARG A 70 -5.19 -3.35 -11.36
CA ARG A 70 -4.80 -4.13 -10.19
C ARG A 70 -3.28 -4.35 -10.18
N ARG A 71 -2.52 -3.35 -9.74
CA ARG A 71 -1.07 -3.43 -9.49
C ARG A 71 -0.74 -3.14 -8.02
N ILE A 72 -0.06 -4.06 -7.33
CA ILE A 72 0.52 -3.83 -6.00
C ILE A 72 1.91 -4.46 -5.93
N THR A 73 2.73 -3.96 -5.02
CA THR A 73 4.04 -4.54 -4.67
C THR A 73 4.17 -4.56 -3.15
N PRO A 74 5.04 -5.40 -2.57
CA PRO A 74 5.29 -5.35 -1.12
C PRO A 74 5.65 -3.95 -0.64
N LYS A 75 6.55 -3.25 -1.37
CA LYS A 75 6.95 -1.86 -1.08
C LYS A 75 5.76 -0.91 -1.08
N SER A 76 4.89 -0.99 -2.08
CA SER A 76 3.75 -0.08 -2.17
C SER A 76 2.70 -0.34 -1.08
N VAL A 77 2.51 -1.61 -0.70
CA VAL A 77 1.68 -1.99 0.46
C VAL A 77 2.28 -1.44 1.75
N THR A 78 3.58 -1.58 1.95
CA THR A 78 4.28 -1.03 3.13
C THR A 78 4.05 0.46 3.27
N LEU A 79 4.22 1.21 2.17
CA LEU A 79 4.05 2.66 2.13
C LEU A 79 2.58 3.07 2.32
N GLY A 80 1.63 2.33 1.74
CA GLY A 80 0.20 2.53 1.95
C GLY A 80 -0.18 2.37 3.43
N TYR A 81 0.32 1.33 4.09
CA TYR A 81 0.10 1.17 5.53
C TYR A 81 0.77 2.27 6.35
N ALA A 82 2.00 2.65 6.04
CA ALA A 82 2.69 3.72 6.75
C ALA A 82 1.87 5.02 6.67
N PHE A 83 1.36 5.37 5.49
CA PHE A 83 0.48 6.51 5.28
C PHE A 83 -0.76 6.44 6.18
N TYR A 84 -1.52 5.35 6.11
CA TYR A 84 -2.74 5.21 6.92
C TYR A 84 -2.47 5.08 8.42
N LYS A 85 -1.33 4.52 8.83
CA LYS A 85 -0.89 4.49 10.24
C LYS A 85 -0.71 5.91 10.78
N SER A 86 -0.28 6.86 9.95
CA SER A 86 -0.16 8.28 10.35
C SER A 86 -1.48 9.06 10.34
N LYS A 87 -2.49 8.58 9.59
CA LYS A 87 -3.76 9.29 9.36
C LYS A 87 -4.95 8.70 10.11
N CYS A 88 -4.99 7.39 10.35
CA CYS A 88 -6.11 6.67 10.96
C CYS A 88 -5.68 6.02 12.27
N MET A 89 -6.21 6.54 13.39
CA MET A 89 -5.95 6.03 14.74
C MET A 89 -6.29 4.53 14.88
N ARG A 90 -7.29 4.03 14.16
CA ARG A 90 -7.63 2.59 14.16
C ARG A 90 -6.47 1.73 13.65
N ILE A 91 -5.82 2.16 12.57
CA ILE A 91 -4.69 1.44 11.97
C ILE A 91 -3.44 1.62 12.84
N ALA A 92 -3.26 2.80 13.44
CA ALA A 92 -2.19 3.04 14.41
C ALA A 92 -2.29 2.12 15.64
N LEU A 93 -3.49 2.02 16.24
CA LEU A 93 -3.76 1.13 17.37
C LEU A 93 -3.63 -0.35 16.98
N MET A 94 -4.13 -0.74 15.82
CA MET A 94 -3.93 -2.09 15.30
C MET A 94 -2.43 -2.42 15.18
N ALA A 95 -1.65 -1.48 14.64
CA ALA A 95 -0.20 -1.65 14.53
C ALA A 95 0.54 -1.65 15.87
N SER A 96 0.01 -1.05 16.93
CA SER A 96 0.63 -1.10 18.26
C SER A 96 0.30 -2.36 19.04
N VAL A 97 -0.85 -3.00 18.78
CA VAL A 97 -1.29 -4.22 19.50
C VAL A 97 -0.98 -5.50 18.76
N THR A 98 -0.69 -5.42 17.46
CA THR A 98 -0.25 -6.57 16.67
C THR A 98 1.24 -6.73 16.85
N ALA A 99 1.69 -7.92 17.24
CA ALA A 99 3.11 -8.22 17.35
C ALA A 99 3.83 -7.97 16.00
N ALA A 100 5.11 -7.57 16.05
CA ALA A 100 5.85 -7.20 14.84
C ALA A 100 6.02 -8.39 13.85
N ASP A 101 5.93 -9.62 14.36
CA ASP A 101 5.90 -10.89 13.64
C ASP A 101 4.47 -11.38 13.32
N GLY A 102 3.45 -10.64 13.74
CA GLY A 102 2.05 -10.94 13.48
C GLY A 102 1.76 -10.95 11.98
N ILE A 103 1.05 -11.99 11.53
CA ILE A 103 0.62 -12.12 10.14
C ILE A 103 -0.69 -11.34 9.98
N MET A 104 -0.67 -10.31 9.14
CA MET A 104 -1.90 -9.62 8.74
C MET A 104 -2.49 -10.30 7.51
N SER A 105 -3.49 -11.16 7.70
CA SER A 105 -4.24 -11.76 6.62
C SER A 105 -5.33 -10.81 6.12
N TYR A 106 -5.45 -10.68 4.80
CA TYR A 106 -6.63 -10.09 4.17
C TYR A 106 -7.63 -11.18 3.83
N ALA A 107 -8.92 -10.84 3.87
CA ALA A 107 -9.91 -11.65 3.19
C ALA A 107 -9.59 -11.71 1.69
N GLU A 108 -9.90 -12.83 1.04
CA GLU A 108 -9.64 -13.03 -0.39
C GLU A 108 -10.12 -11.83 -1.22
N ILE A 109 -9.16 -11.14 -1.86
CA ILE A 109 -9.45 -9.98 -2.69
C ILE A 109 -9.81 -10.49 -4.07
N LYS A 110 -11.10 -10.58 -4.35
CA LYS A 110 -11.60 -11.05 -5.65
C LYS A 110 -11.01 -10.24 -6.80
N GLY A 111 -10.50 -10.95 -7.81
CA GLY A 111 -10.03 -10.37 -9.07
C GLY A 111 -8.53 -10.09 -9.16
N TRP A 112 -7.73 -10.51 -8.18
CA TRP A 112 -6.28 -10.55 -8.34
C TRP A 112 -5.85 -11.97 -8.73
N ASP A 113 -5.06 -12.08 -9.80
CA ASP A 113 -4.66 -13.38 -10.38
C ASP A 113 -3.54 -14.08 -9.58
N CYS A 114 -3.01 -13.43 -8.53
CA CYS A 114 -1.93 -13.95 -7.69
C CYS A 114 -2.31 -13.97 -6.21
N ASP A 115 -1.65 -14.84 -5.44
CA ASP A 115 -1.79 -14.85 -3.99
C ASP A 115 -1.26 -13.54 -3.39
N THR A 116 -2.18 -12.62 -3.14
CA THR A 116 -1.89 -11.33 -2.55
C THR A 116 -1.56 -11.42 -1.06
N SER A 117 -1.86 -12.54 -0.40
CA SER A 117 -1.65 -12.75 1.04
C SER A 117 -0.17 -12.60 1.39
N HIS A 118 0.72 -13.20 0.60
CA HIS A 118 2.16 -13.10 0.82
C HIS A 118 2.69 -11.67 0.60
N ILE A 119 2.13 -10.93 -0.37
CA ILE A 119 2.47 -9.52 -0.60
C ILE A 119 2.08 -8.68 0.61
N PHE A 120 0.91 -8.91 1.19
CA PHE A 120 0.46 -8.20 2.39
C PHE A 120 1.24 -8.53 3.63
N GLU A 121 1.60 -9.80 3.81
CA GLU A 121 2.42 -10.25 4.93
C GLU A 121 3.81 -9.57 4.89
N LEU A 122 4.48 -9.62 3.73
CA LEU A 122 5.75 -8.93 3.53
C LEU A 122 5.60 -7.42 3.74
N GLY A 123 4.56 -6.84 3.15
CA GLY A 123 4.27 -5.41 3.25
C GLY A 123 4.11 -4.95 4.70
N TRP A 124 3.34 -5.71 5.48
CA TRP A 124 3.08 -5.48 6.91
C TRP A 124 4.35 -5.56 7.76
N ARG A 125 5.12 -6.64 7.60
CA ARG A 125 6.39 -6.84 8.33
C ARG A 125 7.33 -5.65 8.13
N MET A 126 7.43 -5.15 6.91
CA MET A 126 8.26 -3.99 6.59
C MET A 126 7.71 -2.68 7.17
N THR A 127 6.39 -2.54 7.37
CA THR A 127 5.79 -1.31 7.91
C THR A 127 6.15 -1.07 9.38
N THR A 128 6.42 -2.14 10.15
CA THR A 128 6.76 -2.02 11.58
C THR A 128 7.93 -1.06 11.83
N GLY A 129 8.89 -1.01 10.90
CA GLY A 129 10.05 -0.11 10.93
C GLY A 129 9.87 1.22 10.18
N ILE A 130 8.69 1.51 9.60
CA ILE A 130 8.48 2.70 8.77
C ILE A 130 7.41 3.62 9.37
N THR A 131 7.81 4.87 9.59
CA THR A 131 6.90 5.97 9.94
C THR A 131 6.68 6.86 8.74
N TRP A 132 5.43 7.21 8.45
CA TRP A 132 5.14 8.18 7.40
C TRP A 132 5.55 9.58 7.83
N ASN A 133 6.43 10.19 7.03
CA ASN A 133 6.97 11.53 7.24
C ASN A 133 7.43 12.07 5.85
N PRO A 134 7.84 13.35 5.75
CA PRO A 134 8.28 13.91 4.46
C PRO A 134 9.43 13.16 3.80
N ALA A 135 10.32 12.50 4.56
CA ALA A 135 11.40 11.69 4.00
C ALA A 135 10.87 10.39 3.38
N THR A 136 9.95 9.70 4.05
CA THR A 136 9.25 8.51 3.53
C THR A 136 8.41 8.86 2.31
N GLN A 137 7.72 10.01 2.32
CA GLN A 137 6.95 10.48 1.17
C GLN A 137 7.84 10.72 -0.07
N ARG A 138 9.07 11.23 0.12
CA ARG A 138 10.06 11.35 -0.97
C ARG A 138 10.51 10.00 -1.55
N THR A 139 10.29 8.88 -0.87
CA THR A 139 10.54 7.55 -1.44
C THR A 139 9.44 7.12 -2.43
N VAL A 140 8.28 7.78 -2.40
CA VAL A 140 7.19 7.69 -3.39
C VAL A 140 7.50 8.56 -4.61
N LYS A 141 8.76 8.59 -5.03
CA LYS A 141 9.14 9.26 -6.28
C LYS A 141 8.80 8.39 -7.48
N GLU A 142 8.58 9.04 -8.60
CA GLU A 142 8.51 8.36 -9.90
C GLU A 142 9.82 7.57 -10.11
N HIS A 143 9.75 6.24 -10.15
CA HIS A 143 10.93 5.43 -10.49
C HIS A 143 11.20 5.62 -11.98
N LYS A 144 12.26 6.36 -12.31
CA LYS A 144 12.84 6.38 -13.65
C LYS A 144 13.84 5.22 -13.75
N LYS A 145 13.36 4.06 -14.20
CA LYS A 145 14.15 2.85 -14.55
C LYS A 145 15.16 2.41 -13.48
N GLU A 146 14.75 1.54 -12.56
CA GLU A 146 15.72 0.75 -11.77
C GLU A 146 16.04 -0.58 -12.45
N LEU A 147 17.34 -0.89 -12.51
CA LEU A 147 17.87 -2.17 -12.98
C LEU A 147 17.51 -3.26 -11.96
N PHE A 148 16.70 -4.23 -12.37
CA PHE A 148 16.34 -5.37 -11.54
C PHE A 148 17.40 -6.47 -11.70
N VAL A 149 18.30 -6.62 -10.73
CA VAL A 149 19.22 -7.77 -10.69
C VAL A 149 18.48 -8.93 -10.05
N VAL A 150 17.99 -9.86 -10.87
CA VAL A 150 17.39 -11.12 -10.38
C VAL A 150 18.52 -12.08 -9.98
N PRO A 151 18.68 -12.43 -8.69
CA PRO A 151 19.62 -13.46 -8.26
C PRO A 151 19.34 -14.78 -9.00
N HIS A 152 20.39 -15.49 -9.38
CA HIS A 152 20.26 -16.71 -10.19
C HIS A 152 19.30 -17.75 -9.58
N SER A 153 19.21 -17.81 -8.25
CA SER A 153 18.30 -18.67 -7.50
C SER A 153 16.81 -18.43 -7.79
N LEU A 154 16.41 -17.20 -8.15
CA LEU A 154 15.01 -16.87 -8.48
C LEU A 154 14.65 -17.16 -9.96
N ARG A 155 15.61 -17.51 -10.82
CA ARG A 155 15.30 -17.98 -12.19
C ARG A 155 14.70 -19.38 -12.21
N ALA A 156 14.98 -20.20 -11.20
CA ALA A 156 14.51 -21.57 -11.12
C ALA A 156 12.97 -21.68 -10.95
N LEU A 157 12.32 -20.63 -10.43
CA LEU A 157 10.86 -20.57 -10.27
C LEU A 157 10.11 -20.27 -11.58
N LYS A 158 10.82 -20.04 -12.70
CA LYS A 158 10.19 -19.82 -14.03
C LYS A 158 9.76 -21.12 -14.72
N ARG A 159 9.85 -22.27 -14.07
CA ARG A 159 9.39 -23.56 -14.59
C ARG A 159 8.51 -24.30 -13.58
N VAL A 160 7.32 -23.76 -13.34
CA VAL A 160 6.16 -24.60 -13.01
C VAL A 160 4.97 -24.00 -13.74
N ASN A 161 4.77 -24.43 -14.98
CA ASN A 161 3.49 -24.89 -15.47
C ASN A 161 3.72 -25.68 -16.77
N VAL A 162 3.07 -26.84 -16.78
CA VAL A 162 3.07 -27.96 -17.72
C VAL A 162 2.69 -27.52 -19.13
#